data_AF-A0A2S5RF56-F1
#
_entry.id   AF-A0A2S5RF56-F1
#
_cell.length_a   1.000
_cell.length_b   1.000
_cell.length_c   1.000
_cell.angle_alpha   90.00
_cell.angle_beta   90.00
_cell.angle_gamma   90.00
#
_symmetry.space_group_name_H-M   'P 1'
#
loop_
_entity.id
_entity.type
_entity.pdbx_description
1 polymer ?
#
loop_
_entity_poly.entity_id
_entity_poly.type
_entity_poly.pdbx_seq_one_letter_code
_entity_poly.pdbx_strand_id
1 'polypeptide(L)'
;MLKSEYIKDFAYRTGLTQVKAKKIINSVYAHLLEKIIEEGVVITPIGKVEILNKILYGGKWEIQIIQITNFNERGEINVKIQNRKSNK
;
A
#
# COMPACT_ATOMS: atom_id res chain seq x y z
N MET A 1 9.59 -11.03 -10.31
CA MET A 1 8.25 -11.56 -10.65
C MET A 1 7.45 -10.46 -11.30
N LEU A 2 6.90 -10.72 -12.50
CA LEU A 2 6.04 -9.80 -13.22
C LEU A 2 4.63 -9.76 -12.59
N LYS A 3 3.90 -8.65 -12.78
CA LYS A 3 2.52 -8.50 -12.27
C LYS A 3 1.59 -9.63 -12.73
N SER A 4 1.74 -10.10 -13.97
CA SER A 4 0.96 -11.19 -14.54
C SER A 4 1.25 -12.54 -13.87
N GLU A 5 2.52 -12.80 -13.51
CA GLU A 5 2.93 -14.01 -12.80
C GLU A 5 2.37 -14.02 -11.37
N TYR A 6 2.45 -12.88 -10.69
CA TYR A 6 1.86 -12.72 -9.36
C TYR A 6 0.36 -12.97 -9.34
N ILE A 7 -0.39 -12.45 -10.33
CA ILE A 7 -1.84 -12.65 -10.42
C ILE A 7 -2.16 -14.14 -10.61
N LYS A 8 -1.39 -14.86 -11.44
CA LYS A 8 -1.57 -16.31 -11.65
C LYS A 8 -1.33 -17.08 -10.35
N ASP A 9 -0.23 -16.79 -9.67
CA ASP A 9 0.14 -17.45 -8.42
C ASP A 9 -0.86 -17.14 -7.28
N PHE A 10 -1.27 -15.87 -7.14
CA PHE A 10 -2.30 -15.47 -6.18
C PHE A 10 -3.64 -16.16 -6.46
N ALA A 11 -4.05 -16.23 -7.74
CA ALA A 11 -5.26 -16.92 -8.14
C ALA A 11 -5.22 -18.42 -7.77
N TYR A 12 -4.10 -19.08 -8.03
CA TYR A 12 -3.87 -20.48 -7.67
C TYR A 12 -3.95 -20.70 -6.15
N ARG A 13 -3.20 -19.93 -5.37
CA ARG A 13 -3.15 -20.05 -3.89
C ARG A 13 -4.49 -19.79 -3.20
N THR A 14 -5.34 -18.96 -3.80
CA THR A 14 -6.63 -18.55 -3.21
C THR A 14 -7.84 -19.29 -3.80
N GLY A 15 -7.63 -20.19 -4.77
CA GLY A 15 -8.72 -20.87 -5.48
C GLY A 15 -9.61 -19.94 -6.31
N LEU A 16 -9.11 -18.74 -6.66
CA LEU A 16 -9.83 -17.75 -7.45
C LEU A 16 -9.55 -17.92 -8.94
N THR A 17 -10.50 -17.52 -9.79
CA THR A 17 -10.21 -17.27 -11.21
C THR A 17 -9.21 -16.13 -11.34
N GLN A 18 -8.33 -16.18 -12.36
CA GLN A 18 -7.38 -15.08 -12.63
C GLN A 18 -8.07 -13.74 -12.85
N VAL A 19 -9.29 -13.73 -13.41
CA VAL A 19 -10.11 -12.52 -13.59
C VAL A 19 -10.50 -11.90 -12.24
N LYS A 20 -11.00 -12.71 -11.30
CA LYS A 20 -11.35 -12.23 -9.95
C LYS A 20 -10.10 -11.78 -9.17
N ALA A 21 -9.02 -12.56 -9.21
CA ALA A 21 -7.74 -12.21 -8.60
C ALA A 21 -7.23 -10.85 -9.10
N LYS A 22 -7.24 -10.64 -10.43
CA LYS A 22 -6.85 -9.36 -11.05
C LYS A 22 -7.69 -8.19 -10.54
N LYS A 23 -9.02 -8.36 -10.43
CA LYS A 23 -9.92 -7.31 -9.93
C LYS A 23 -9.59 -6.95 -8.47
N ILE A 24 -9.42 -7.94 -7.61
CA ILE A 24 -9.09 -7.72 -6.19
C ILE A 24 -7.75 -7.00 -6.06
N ILE A 25 -6.71 -7.50 -6.74
CA ILE A 25 -5.36 -6.92 -6.69
C ILE A 25 -5.39 -5.46 -7.16
N ASN A 26 -6.06 -5.18 -8.29
CA ASN A 26 -6.19 -3.80 -8.77
C ASN A 26 -6.96 -2.90 -7.82
N SER A 27 -8.00 -3.40 -7.14
CA SER A 27 -8.76 -2.64 -6.15
C SER A 27 -7.90 -2.28 -4.93
N VAL A 28 -7.08 -3.23 -4.44
CA VAL A 28 -6.15 -2.98 -3.34
C VAL A 28 -5.10 -1.94 -3.72
N TYR A 29 -4.54 -2.04 -4.93
CA TYR A 29 -3.59 -1.03 -5.42
C TYR A 29 -4.23 0.35 -5.57
N ALA A 30 -5.45 0.43 -6.12
CA ALA A 30 -6.15 1.71 -6.27
C ALA A 30 -6.39 2.37 -4.90
N HIS A 31 -6.89 1.60 -3.93
CA HIS A 31 -7.12 2.11 -2.58
C HIS A 31 -5.83 2.55 -1.89
N LEU A 32 -4.74 1.78 -2.05
CA LEU A 32 -3.44 2.15 -1.50
C LEU A 32 -2.93 3.47 -2.09
N LEU A 33 -3.07 3.66 -3.42
CA LEU A 33 -2.65 4.89 -4.08
C LEU A 33 -3.47 6.10 -3.62
N GLU A 34 -4.80 5.96 -3.52
CA GLU A 34 -5.67 7.02 -2.99
C GLU A 34 -5.22 7.42 -1.58
N LYS A 35 -5.01 6.43 -0.71
CA LYS A 35 -4.57 6.68 0.67
C LYS A 35 -3.21 7.36 0.74
N ILE A 36 -2.24 6.97 -0.07
CA ILE A 36 -0.91 7.63 -0.08
C ILE A 36 -1.00 9.05 -0.67
N ILE A 37 -1.90 9.30 -1.64
CA ILE A 37 -2.11 10.65 -2.17
C ILE A 37 -2.71 11.57 -1.10
N GLU A 38 -3.68 11.08 -0.33
CA GLU A 38 -4.35 11.83 0.75
C GLU A 38 -3.43 12.07 1.95
N GLU A 39 -2.75 11.03 2.41
CA GLU A 39 -2.05 11.02 3.70
C GLU A 39 -0.53 11.25 3.54
N GLY A 40 0.00 11.20 2.31
CA GLY A 40 1.43 11.29 1.98
C GLY A 40 2.20 10.00 2.28
N VAL A 41 1.78 9.24 3.29
CA VAL A 41 2.37 7.98 3.72
C VAL A 41 1.27 7.02 4.18
N VAL A 42 1.41 5.73 3.85
CA VAL A 42 0.54 4.66 4.37
C VAL A 42 1.38 3.59 5.06
N ILE A 43 0.97 3.20 6.26
CA ILE A 43 1.58 2.10 7.00
C ILE A 43 0.82 0.81 6.70
N THR A 44 1.53 -0.18 6.18
CA THR A 44 1.00 -1.51 5.84
C THR A 44 1.70 -2.59 6.67
N PRO A 45 1.15 -3.81 6.78
CA PRO A 45 1.83 -4.89 7.50
C PRO A 45 3.24 -5.23 6.99
N ILE A 46 3.55 -4.90 5.74
CA ILE A 46 4.87 -5.14 5.14
C ILE A 46 5.86 -4.00 5.40
N GLY A 47 5.37 -2.77 5.62
CA GLY A 47 6.22 -1.60 5.68
C GLY A 47 5.49 -0.27 5.55
N LYS A 48 6.29 0.79 5.56
CA LYS A 48 5.88 2.16 5.24
C LYS A 48 5.89 2.35 3.72
N VAL A 49 4.80 2.85 3.16
CA VAL A 49 4.67 3.16 1.73
C VAL A 49 4.53 4.66 1.55
N GLU A 50 5.34 5.26 0.68
CA GLU A 50 5.33 6.70 0.41
C GLU A 50 5.57 7.02 -1.07
N ILE A 51 5.00 8.14 -1.52
CA ILE A 51 5.28 8.70 -2.86
C ILE A 51 6.46 9.67 -2.71
N LEU A 52 7.61 9.32 -3.29
CA LEU A 52 8.79 10.18 -3.27
C LEU A 52 8.76 11.25 -4.37
N ASN A 53 8.17 10.91 -5.51
CA ASN A 53 8.15 11.79 -6.67
C ASN A 53 6.82 11.68 -7.42
N LYS A 54 6.16 12.82 -7.58
CA LYS A 54 4.98 13.00 -8.43
C LYS A 54 5.10 14.29 -9.23
N ILE A 55 4.64 14.25 -10.47
CA ILE A 55 4.64 15.39 -11.38
C ILE A 55 3.18 15.73 -11.71
N LEU A 56 2.83 17.01 -11.75
CA LEU A 56 1.53 17.45 -12.23
C LEU A 56 1.63 17.74 -13.73
N TYR A 57 1.01 16.91 -14.57
CA TYR A 57 0.98 17.09 -16.02
C TYR A 57 -0.47 17.12 -16.52
N GLY A 58 -0.87 18.21 -17.18
CA GLY A 58 -2.22 18.35 -17.72
C GLY A 58 -3.34 18.17 -16.69
N GLY A 59 -3.13 18.64 -15.45
CA GLY A 59 -4.10 18.51 -14.35
C GLY A 59 -4.19 17.11 -13.73
N LYS A 60 -3.34 16.17 -14.15
CA LYS A 60 -3.25 14.82 -13.57
C LYS A 60 -1.95 14.64 -12.82
N TRP A 61 -2.03 14.01 -11.64
CA TRP A 61 -0.85 13.58 -10.91
C TRP A 61 -0.29 12.32 -11.54
N GLU A 62 0.94 12.39 -12.02
CA GLU A 62 1.71 11.24 -12.47
C GLU A 62 2.68 10.84 -11.36
N ILE A 63 2.45 9.66 -10.76
CA ILE A 63 3.29 9.11 -9.70
C ILE A 63 4.46 8.38 -10.38
N GLN A 64 5.68 8.89 -10.18
CA GLN A 64 6.89 8.32 -10.79
C GLN A 64 7.54 7.29 -9.88
N ILE A 65 7.59 7.57 -8.57
CA ILE A 65 8.32 6.74 -7.61
C ILE A 65 7.49 6.51 -6.36
N ILE A 66 7.25 5.23 -6.07
CA ILE A 66 6.68 4.73 -4.81
C ILE A 66 7.78 3.95 -4.09
N GLN A 67 8.08 4.34 -2.85
CA GLN A 67 9.00 3.60 -1.99
C GLN A 67 8.21 2.75 -0.99
N ILE A 68 8.64 1.49 -0.82
CA ILE A 68 8.18 0.63 0.26
C ILE A 68 9.39 0.36 1.16
N THR A 69 9.36 0.89 2.38
CA THR A 69 10.37 0.66 3.41
C THR A 69 9.85 -0.45 4.31
N ASN A 70 10.38 -1.67 4.13
CA ASN A 70 9.94 -2.84 4.86
C ASN A 70 10.30 -2.75 6.35
N PHE A 71 9.44 -3.26 7.23
CA PHE A 71 9.72 -3.34 8.68
C PHE A 71 10.74 -4.43 9.06
N ASN A 72 11.42 -5.03 8.08
CA ASN A 72 12.31 -6.17 8.29
C ASN A 72 13.71 -5.78 8.81
N GLU A 73 13.98 -4.51 9.09
CA GLU A 73 14.96 -4.19 10.14
C GLU A 73 14.24 -4.31 11.48
N ARG A 74 14.64 -5.32 12.29
CA ARG A 74 14.08 -5.61 13.62
C ARG A 74 14.22 -4.42 14.58
N GLY A 75 13.42 -3.39 14.40
CA GLY A 75 13.20 -2.31 15.36
C GLY A 75 11.89 -2.59 16.08
N GLU A 76 11.96 -2.97 17.35
CA GLU A 76 10.79 -3.04 18.22
C GLU A 76 10.04 -1.70 18.18
N ILE A 77 8.88 -1.66 17.53
CA ILE A 77 8.01 -0.48 17.58
C ILE A 77 7.29 -0.52 18.93
N ASN A 78 7.84 0.18 19.91
CA ASN A 78 7.15 0.50 21.15
C ASN A 78 6.01 1.50 20.86
N VAL A 79 4.82 0.98 20.55
CA VAL A 79 3.62 1.80 20.41
C VAL A 79 3.18 2.23 21.81
N LYS A 80 3.60 3.42 22.26
CA LYS A 80 2.95 4.09 23.39
C LYS A 80 1.57 4.54 22.94
N ILE A 81 0.56 3.72 23.23
CA ILE A 81 -0.85 4.10 23.15
C ILE A 81 -1.07 5.18 24.21
N GLN A 82 -1.10 6.45 23.79
CA GLN A 82 -1.60 7.52 24.66
C GLN A 82 -3.11 7.36 24.77
N ASN A 83 -3.55 6.69 25.84
CA ASN A 83 -4.92 6.80 26.28
C ASN A 83 -5.14 8.25 26.73
N ARG A 84 -5.76 9.06 25.85
CA ARG A 84 -6.37 10.33 26.24
C ARG A 84 -7.45 10.00 27.27
N LYS A 85 -7.14 10.15 28.55
CA LYS A 85 -8.18 10.21 29.57
C LYS A 85 -8.95 11.50 29.36
N SER A 86 -10.20 11.30 28.99
CA SER A 86 -11.28 12.28 28.93
C SER A 86 -11.36 13.10 30.22
N ASN A 87 -11.61 14.40 30.05
CA ASN A 87 -11.85 15.38 31.11
C ASN A 87 -12.87 14.90 32.15
N LYS A 88 -12.60 15.27 33.41
CA LYS A 88 -13.57 15.89 34.32
C LYS A 88 -12.86 16.82 35.29
#